data_AF-A0A257CD62-F1
#
_entry.id   AF-A0A257CD62-F1
#
_cell.length_a   1.000
_cell.length_b   1.000
_cell.length_c   1.000
_cell.angle_alpha   90.00
_cell.angle_beta   90.00
_cell.angle_gamma   90.00
#
_symmetry.space_group_name_H-M   'P 1'
#
loop_
_entity.id
_entity.type
_entity.pdbx_description
1 polymer ?
#
loop_
_entity_poly.entity_id
_entity_poly.type
_entity_poly.pdbx_seq_one_letter_code
_entity_poly.pdbx_strand_id
1 'polypeptide(L)'
;MVWATQHLITRGGLTYLLTMAVGVLLLCGLGFWWLEPTVHTLGDGLWLAFTTAATVGYGDVVPTTPAAKIFSVFVVLLGFGVLTLVTAAIATSWVETEERRIEREIMRDMRREMASVRHELVALRRELESARGQSFKP
;
A
#
# COMPACT_ATOMS: atom_id res chain seq x y z
N MET A 1 0.07 8.18 23.89
CA MET A 1 -0.19 6.87 23.24
C MET A 1 -0.62 6.98 21.77
N VAL A 2 -1.30 8.04 21.33
CA VAL A 2 -1.75 8.21 19.92
C VAL A 2 -0.62 8.53 18.91
N TRP A 3 0.55 8.96 19.39
CA TRP A 3 1.69 9.34 18.53
C TRP A 3 2.50 8.13 18.01
N ALA A 4 2.55 7.03 18.76
CA ALA A 4 3.23 5.80 18.33
C ALA A 4 2.50 5.10 17.17
N THR A 5 1.18 5.28 17.11
CA THR A 5 0.32 4.82 16.02
C THR A 5 0.46 5.63 14.74
N GLN A 6 0.96 6.88 14.78
CA GLN A 6 1.04 7.74 13.59
C GLN A 6 2.29 7.53 12.73
N HIS A 7 3.45 7.15 13.29
CA HIS A 7 4.68 7.07 12.50
C HIS A 7 4.75 5.86 11.55
N LEU A 8 3.89 4.85 11.74
CA LEU A 8 3.72 3.72 10.82
C LEU A 8 2.77 4.01 9.66
N ILE A 9 2.03 5.14 9.69
CA ILE A 9 0.94 5.42 8.73
C ILE A 9 1.48 5.86 7.36
N THR A 10 2.66 6.47 7.28
CA THR A 10 3.17 7.03 6.01
C THR A 10 4.20 6.16 5.26
N ARG A 11 4.66 5.05 5.86
CA ARG A 11 5.49 4.04 5.16
C ARG A 11 5.11 2.58 5.45
N GLY A 12 4.23 2.32 6.42
CA GLY A 12 3.82 0.99 6.87
C GLY A 12 2.31 0.73 6.80
N GLY A 13 1.56 1.48 6.00
CA GLY A 13 0.10 1.31 5.88
C GLY A 13 -0.31 -0.10 5.48
N LEU A 14 0.38 -0.69 4.48
CA LEU A 14 0.15 -2.07 4.08
C LEU A 14 0.53 -3.07 5.18
N THR A 15 1.68 -2.88 5.84
CA THR A 15 2.09 -3.76 6.95
C THR A 15 1.13 -3.70 8.12
N TYR A 16 0.62 -2.51 8.46
CA TYR A 16 -0.40 -2.33 9.50
C TYR A 16 -1.71 -3.04 9.11
N LEU A 17 -2.17 -2.86 7.87
CA LEU A 17 -3.33 -3.54 7.31
C LEU A 17 -3.21 -5.06 7.39
N LEU A 18 -2.07 -5.61 7.00
CA LEU A 18 -1.81 -7.04 7.07
C LEU A 18 -1.75 -7.55 8.52
N THR A 19 -1.08 -6.83 9.43
CA THR A 19 -1.05 -7.22 10.84
C THR A 19 -2.44 -7.16 11.49
N MET A 20 -3.26 -6.16 11.13
CA MET A 20 -4.63 -6.04 11.60
C MET A 20 -5.53 -7.13 11.01
N ALA A 21 -5.37 -7.46 9.72
CA ALA A 21 -6.06 -8.57 9.07
C ALA A 21 -5.76 -9.91 9.76
N VAL A 22 -4.49 -10.17 10.08
CA VAL A 22 -4.09 -11.37 10.83
C VAL A 22 -4.69 -11.35 12.24
N GLY A 23 -4.66 -10.22 12.94
CA GLY A 23 -5.28 -10.08 14.27
C GLY A 23 -6.79 -10.33 14.26
N VAL A 24 -7.49 -9.82 13.24
CA VAL A 24 -8.92 -10.06 13.02
C VAL A 24 -9.19 -11.54 12.73
N LEU A 25 -8.39 -12.18 11.86
CA LEU A 25 -8.52 -13.61 11.58
C LEU A 25 -8.33 -14.47 12.83
N LEU A 26 -7.33 -14.16 13.67
CA LEU A 26 -7.10 -14.83 14.96
C LEU A 26 -8.31 -14.67 15.89
N LEU A 27 -8.87 -13.46 16.00
CA LEU A 27 -10.08 -13.19 16.78
C LEU A 27 -11.30 -13.98 16.26
N CYS A 28 -11.48 -14.01 14.94
CA CYS A 28 -12.56 -14.77 14.31
C CYS A 28 -12.39 -16.28 14.54
N GLY A 29 -11.16 -16.80 14.44
CA GLY A 29 -10.87 -18.21 14.71
C GLY A 29 -11.14 -18.61 16.16
N LEU A 30 -10.78 -17.74 17.11
CA LEU A 30 -11.14 -17.92 18.52
C LEU A 30 -12.66 -17.89 18.72
N GLY A 31 -13.36 -16.99 18.02
CA GLY A 31 -14.82 -16.91 18.02
C GLY A 31 -15.47 -18.20 17.55
N PHE A 32 -15.02 -18.77 16.43
CA PHE A 32 -15.52 -20.06 15.95
C PHE A 32 -15.19 -21.22 16.90
N TRP A 33 -13.99 -21.27 17.46
CA TRP A 33 -13.62 -22.28 18.46
C TRP A 33 -14.52 -22.22 19.71
N TRP A 34 -14.98 -21.03 20.10
CA TRP A 34 -15.90 -20.88 21.23
C TRP A 34 -17.37 -21.18 20.88
N LEU A 35 -17.83 -20.74 19.70
CA LEU A 35 -19.25 -20.82 19.32
C LEU A 35 -19.62 -22.16 18.70
N GLU A 36 -18.67 -22.89 18.12
CA GLU A 36 -18.93 -24.07 17.30
C GLU A 36 -18.38 -25.35 17.96
N PRO A 37 -19.25 -26.27 18.41
CA PRO A 37 -18.83 -27.47 19.14
C PRO A 37 -18.16 -28.53 18.26
N THR A 38 -18.32 -28.45 16.93
CA THR A 38 -17.63 -29.31 15.96
C THR A 38 -16.17 -28.92 15.76
N VAL A 39 -15.77 -27.73 16.21
CA VAL A 39 -14.39 -27.23 16.15
C VAL A 39 -13.66 -27.64 17.44
N HIS A 40 -12.88 -28.71 17.36
CA HIS A 40 -12.21 -29.28 18.54
C HIS A 40 -10.89 -28.57 18.88
N THR A 41 -10.20 -28.03 17.87
CA THR A 41 -8.92 -27.33 18.06
C THR A 41 -9.00 -25.88 17.62
N LEU A 42 -8.13 -25.03 18.18
CA LEU A 42 -8.00 -23.64 17.75
C LEU A 42 -7.54 -23.53 16.27
N GLY A 43 -6.80 -24.53 15.78
CA GLY A 43 -6.41 -24.63 14.37
C GLY A 43 -7.61 -24.79 13.44
N ASP A 44 -8.56 -25.65 13.80
CA ASP A 44 -9.80 -25.86 13.03
C ASP A 44 -10.68 -24.60 13.02
N GLY A 45 -10.70 -23.86 14.13
CA GLY A 45 -11.42 -22.59 14.24
C GLY A 45 -10.79 -21.51 13.36
N LEU A 46 -9.45 -21.44 13.34
CA LEU A 46 -8.70 -20.54 12.47
C LEU A 46 -8.87 -20.89 10.99
N TRP A 47 -8.89 -22.18 10.66
CA TRP A 47 -9.17 -22.67 9.32
C TRP A 47 -10.57 -22.29 8.85
N LEU A 48 -11.58 -22.49 9.70
CA LEU A 48 -12.96 -22.07 9.41
C LEU A 48 -13.06 -20.55 9.22
N ALA A 49 -12.40 -19.76 10.08
CA ALA A 49 -12.35 -18.31 9.92
C ALA A 49 -11.69 -17.89 8.62
N PHE A 50 -10.56 -18.51 8.27
CA PHE A 50 -9.81 -18.20 7.05
C PHE A 50 -10.61 -18.52 5.79
N THR A 51 -11.16 -19.73 5.69
CA THR A 51 -11.94 -20.18 4.52
C THR A 51 -13.23 -19.38 4.36
N THR A 52 -13.86 -18.97 5.47
CA THR A 52 -15.05 -18.10 5.48
C THR A 52 -14.70 -16.67 5.06
N ALA A 53 -13.67 -16.06 5.66
CA ALA A 53 -13.24 -14.70 5.35
C ALA A 53 -12.72 -14.56 3.92
N ALA A 54 -12.06 -15.59 3.39
CA ALA A 54 -11.61 -15.67 2.00
C ALA A 54 -12.74 -16.00 1.02
N THR A 55 -13.97 -16.24 1.50
CA THR A 55 -15.14 -16.64 0.69
C THR A 55 -14.95 -17.93 -0.11
N VAL A 56 -14.03 -18.80 0.32
CA VAL A 56 -13.74 -20.09 -0.35
C VAL A 56 -14.76 -21.15 0.06
N GLY A 57 -14.97 -21.32 1.37
CA GLY A 57 -15.99 -22.21 1.93
C GLY A 57 -15.92 -23.65 1.41
N TYR A 58 -14.83 -24.38 1.66
CA TYR A 58 -14.67 -25.77 1.21
C TYR A 58 -15.78 -26.72 1.71
N GLY A 59 -16.40 -26.41 2.85
CA GLY A 59 -17.51 -27.18 3.42
C GLY A 59 -17.07 -28.41 4.22
N ASP A 60 -15.77 -28.55 4.49
CA ASP A 60 -15.18 -29.56 5.36
C ASP A 60 -15.47 -29.28 6.84
N VAL A 61 -15.41 -28.02 7.26
CA VAL A 61 -15.86 -27.53 8.56
C VAL A 61 -16.87 -26.43 8.31
N VAL A 62 -18.04 -26.49 8.97
CA VAL A 62 -19.12 -25.53 8.78
C VAL A 62 -19.78 -25.16 10.12
N PRO A 63 -20.26 -23.92 10.27
CA PRO A 63 -21.00 -23.52 11.47
C PRO A 63 -22.35 -24.25 11.53
N THR A 64 -22.54 -25.11 12.52
CA THR A 64 -23.79 -25.85 12.73
C THR A 64 -24.74 -25.11 13.65
N THR A 65 -24.22 -24.35 14.62
CA THR A 65 -25.04 -23.64 15.61
C THR A 65 -25.66 -22.35 15.05
N PRO A 66 -26.85 -21.93 15.52
CA PRO A 66 -27.45 -20.66 15.10
C PRO A 66 -26.55 -19.45 15.36
N ALA A 67 -25.85 -19.45 16.51
CA ALA A 67 -24.92 -18.40 16.88
C ALA A 67 -23.72 -18.34 15.92
N ALA A 68 -23.09 -19.48 15.60
CA ALA A 68 -21.96 -19.53 14.68
C ALA A 68 -22.37 -19.15 13.24
N LYS A 69 -23.60 -19.45 12.82
CA LYS A 69 -24.13 -19.02 11.51
C LYS A 69 -24.28 -17.51 11.44
N ILE A 70 -24.88 -16.87 12.45
CA ILE A 70 -24.98 -15.41 12.49
C ILE A 70 -23.57 -14.78 12.52
N PHE A 71 -22.67 -15.35 13.33
CA PHE A 71 -21.28 -14.91 13.39
C PHE A 71 -20.58 -15.00 12.03
N SER A 72 -20.77 -16.10 11.28
CA SER A 72 -20.17 -16.27 9.95
C SER A 72 -20.58 -15.18 8.96
N VAL A 73 -21.81 -14.65 9.04
CA VAL A 73 -22.24 -13.53 8.18
C VAL A 73 -21.38 -12.30 8.43
N PHE A 74 -21.09 -11.98 9.69
CA PHE A 74 -20.19 -10.88 10.04
C PHE A 74 -18.75 -11.14 9.60
N VAL A 75 -18.27 -12.38 9.73
CA VAL A 75 -16.93 -12.77 9.26
C VAL A 75 -16.79 -12.58 7.75
N VAL A 76 -17.80 -12.95 6.97
CA VAL A 76 -17.80 -12.73 5.51
C VAL A 76 -17.73 -11.23 5.18
N LEU A 77 -18.57 -10.40 5.82
CA LEU A 77 -18.55 -8.95 5.60
C LEU A 77 -17.19 -8.33 5.96
N LEU A 78 -16.60 -8.76 7.07
CA LEU A 78 -15.31 -8.29 7.54
C LEU A 78 -14.17 -8.75 6.62
N GLY A 79 -14.17 -10.02 6.22
CA GLY A 79 -13.20 -10.60 5.28
C GLY A 79 -13.22 -9.87 3.94
N PHE A 80 -14.41 -9.61 3.40
CA PHE A 80 -14.57 -8.84 2.16
C PHE A 80 -14.03 -7.41 2.29
N GLY A 81 -14.29 -6.73 3.41
CA GLY A 81 -13.75 -5.40 3.69
C GLY A 81 -12.22 -5.38 3.75
N VAL A 82 -11.63 -6.36 4.44
CA VAL A 82 -10.17 -6.50 4.54
C VAL A 82 -9.54 -6.78 3.17
N LEU A 83 -10.09 -7.73 2.40
CA LEU A 83 -9.61 -8.05 1.06
C LEU A 83 -9.64 -6.85 0.12
N THR A 84 -10.74 -6.08 0.17
CA THR A 84 -10.90 -4.85 -0.61
C THR A 84 -9.83 -3.82 -0.24
N LEU A 85 -9.59 -3.62 1.06
CA LEU A 85 -8.66 -2.61 1.55
C LEU A 85 -7.19 -2.99 1.28
N VAL A 86 -6.84 -4.28 1.37
CA VAL A 86 -5.52 -4.78 0.95
C VAL A 86 -5.32 -4.58 -0.55
N THR A 87 -6.32 -4.91 -1.37
CA THR A 87 -6.26 -4.71 -2.83
C THR A 87 -6.06 -3.23 -3.18
N ALA A 88 -6.83 -2.34 -2.54
CA ALA A 88 -6.70 -0.89 -2.72
C ALA A 88 -5.31 -0.39 -2.30
N ALA A 89 -4.79 -0.84 -1.16
CA ALA A 89 -3.46 -0.45 -0.67
C ALA A 89 -2.34 -0.87 -1.62
N ILE A 90 -2.42 -2.06 -2.20
CA ILE A 90 -1.47 -2.53 -3.22
C ILE A 90 -1.56 -1.64 -4.47
N ALA A 91 -2.77 -1.38 -4.97
CA ALA A 91 -2.98 -0.52 -6.14
C ALA A 91 -2.42 0.89 -5.92
N THR A 92 -2.70 1.51 -4.77
CA THR A 92 -2.14 2.82 -4.41
C THR A 92 -0.61 2.80 -4.33
N SER A 93 -0.02 1.74 -3.77
CA SER A 93 1.45 1.61 -3.72
C SER A 93 2.09 1.53 -5.10
N TRP A 94 1.42 0.88 -6.06
CA TRP A 94 1.91 0.82 -7.44
C TRP A 94 1.79 2.17 -8.13
N VAL A 95 0.64 2.84 -8.01
CA VAL A 95 0.41 4.18 -8.57
C VAL A 95 1.42 5.19 -8.01
N GLU A 96 1.63 5.21 -6.70
CA GLU A 96 2.59 6.12 -6.06
C GLU A 96 4.04 5.88 -6.55
N THR A 97 4.40 4.63 -6.83
CA THR A 97 5.73 4.28 -7.37
C THR A 97 5.91 4.82 -8.78
N GLU A 98 4.89 4.71 -9.62
CA GLU A 98 4.88 5.25 -10.99
C GLU A 98 4.86 6.77 -10.99
N GLU A 99 4.01 7.43 -10.18
CA GLU A 99 3.99 8.89 -10.04
C GLU A 99 5.37 9.42 -9.64
N ARG A 100 5.98 8.84 -8.61
CA ARG A 100 7.34 9.20 -8.17
C ARG A 100 8.39 8.96 -9.26
N ARG A 101 8.19 8.00 -10.15
CA ARG A 101 9.10 7.76 -11.28
C ARG A 101 8.95 8.87 -12.33
N ILE A 102 7.72 9.19 -12.71
CA ILE A 102 7.39 10.24 -13.66
C ILE A 102 7.91 11.61 -13.16
N GLU A 103 7.64 11.97 -11.90
CA GLU A 103 8.15 13.21 -11.29
C GLU A 103 9.68 13.28 -11.35
N ARG A 104 10.37 12.17 -11.08
CA ARG A 104 11.83 12.10 -11.14
C ARG A 104 12.35 12.26 -12.57
N GLU A 105 11.65 11.73 -13.57
CA GLU A 105 11.98 11.89 -14.98
C GLU A 105 11.77 13.35 -15.43
N ILE A 106 10.61 13.95 -15.15
CA ILE A 106 10.31 15.36 -15.44
C ILE A 106 11.35 16.29 -14.81
N MET A 107 11.69 16.08 -13.54
CA MET A 107 12.70 16.90 -12.85
C MET A 107 14.11 16.71 -13.42
N ARG A 108 14.43 15.53 -13.97
CA ARG A 108 15.71 15.31 -14.65
C ARG A 108 15.77 16.07 -15.97
N ASP A 109 14.70 16.06 -16.75
CA ASP A 109 14.66 16.74 -18.04
C ASP A 109 14.68 18.26 -17.88
N MET A 110 13.89 18.81 -16.95
CA MET A 110 13.93 20.25 -16.61
C MET A 110 15.36 20.70 -16.23
N ARG A 111 16.07 19.90 -15.43
CA ARG A 111 17.47 20.20 -15.05
C ARG A 111 18.42 20.16 -16.24
N ARG A 112 18.20 19.28 -17.23
CA ARG A 112 19.00 19.21 -18.46
C ARG A 112 18.79 20.44 -19.32
N GLU A 113 17.54 20.86 -19.51
CA GLU A 113 17.21 22.08 -20.27
C GLU A 113 17.80 23.33 -19.61
N MET A 114 17.68 23.48 -18.28
CA MET A 114 18.31 24.60 -17.58
C MET A 114 19.83 24.61 -17.76
N ALA A 115 20.47 23.44 -17.81
CA ALA A 115 21.90 23.32 -18.05
C ALA A 115 22.28 23.71 -19.49
N SER A 116 21.49 23.32 -20.51
CA SER A 116 21.76 23.70 -21.91
C SER A 116 21.58 25.20 -22.13
N VAL A 117 20.49 25.79 -21.62
CA VAL A 117 20.25 27.24 -21.70
C VAL A 117 21.36 28.02 -21.01
N ARG A 118 21.80 27.57 -19.83
CA ARG A 118 22.93 28.19 -19.14
C ARG A 118 24.23 28.08 -19.94
N HIS A 119 24.48 26.96 -20.60
CA HIS A 119 25.64 26.78 -21.46
C HIS A 119 25.62 27.73 -22.67
N GLU A 120 24.48 27.87 -23.34
CA GLU A 120 24.30 28.79 -24.47
C GLU A 120 24.52 30.24 -24.08
N LEU A 121 23.97 30.68 -22.94
CA LEU A 121 24.19 32.03 -22.41
C LEU A 121 25.67 32.31 -22.12
N VAL A 122 26.40 31.33 -21.60
CA VAL A 122 27.85 31.46 -21.33
C VAL A 122 28.64 31.53 -22.63
N ALA A 123 28.26 30.76 -23.66
CA ALA A 123 28.90 30.79 -24.97
C ALA A 123 28.71 32.15 -25.66
N LEU A 124 27.46 32.63 -25.76
CA LEU A 124 27.17 33.95 -26.35
C LEU A 124 27.91 35.07 -25.63
N ARG A 125 27.94 35.05 -24.29
CA ARG A 125 28.63 36.06 -23.51
C ARG A 125 30.13 36.11 -23.83
N ARG A 126 30.78 34.96 -23.99
CA ARG A 126 32.21 34.88 -24.37
C ARG A 126 32.47 35.41 -25.78
N GLU A 127 31.59 35.09 -26.74
CA GLU A 127 31.70 35.62 -28.11
C GLU A 127 31.60 37.14 -28.12
N LEU A 128 30.64 37.71 -27.38
CA LEU A 128 30.44 39.16 -27.27
C LEU A 128 31.64 39.85 -26.62
N GLU A 129 32.26 39.25 -25.60
CA GLU A 129 33.49 39.74 -24.99
C GLU A 129 34.68 39.71 -25.97
N SER A 130 34.80 38.65 -26.78
CA SER A 130 35.85 38.54 -27.80
C SER A 130 35.72 39.57 -28.92
N ALA A 131 34.49 39.81 -29.40
CA ALA A 131 34.21 40.81 -30.44
C ALA A 131 34.44 42.23 -29.91
N ARG A 132 34.03 42.51 -28.67
CA ARG A 132 34.25 43.81 -28.02
C ARG A 132 35.73 44.09 -27.77
N GLY A 133 36.53 43.08 -27.44
CA GLY A 133 37.98 43.19 -27.28
C GLY A 133 38.73 43.48 -28.60
N GLN A 134 38.22 43.00 -29.73
CA GLN A 134 38.80 43.28 -31.06
C GLN A 134 38.44 44.69 -31.56
N SER A 135 37.25 45.20 -31.23
CA SER A 135 36.80 46.53 -31.65
C SER A 135 37.49 47.69 -30.91
N PHE A 136 38.27 47.45 -29.85
CA PHE A 136 38.98 48.49 -29.07
C PHE A 136 40.49 48.56 -29.34
N LYS A 137 41.02 47.80 -30.31
CA LYS A 137 42.41 47.97 -30.75
C LYS A 137 42.49 49.10 -31.80
N PRO A 138 43.19 50.22 -31.52
CA PRO A 138 43.42 51.29 -32.48
C PRO A 138 44.37 50.89 -33.61
#